data_AF-A0A4Y2NPY9-F1
#
_entry.id   AF-A0A4Y2NPY9-F1
#
_cell.length_a   1.000
_cell.length_b   1.000
_cell.length_c   1.000
_cell.angle_alpha   90.00
_cell.angle_beta   90.00
_cell.angle_gamma   90.00
#
_symmetry.space_group_name_H-M   'P 1'
#
loop_
_entity.id
_entity.type
_entity.pdbx_description
1 polymer ?
#
loop_
_entity_poly.entity_id
_entity_poly.type
_entity_poly.pdbx_seq_one_letter_code
_entity_poly.pdbx_strand_id
1 'polypeptide(L)'
;MEMLDKAFTDIQHGKPTASNEGSKEDRGFNYNRAKEILLLIPRHLRKNVLEVFQVMHWAVEFWRREHSGILKCKDREDFFHWRSDGTIDTIKIPRHSCTTL
;
A
#
# COMPACT_ATOMS: atom_id res chain seq x y z
N MET A 1 -5.91 1.16 1.33
CA MET A 1 -6.45 -0.22 1.40
C MET A 1 -7.92 -0.26 1.04
N GLU A 2 -8.80 0.50 1.69
CA GLU A 2 -10.27 0.45 1.47
C GLU A 2 -10.71 0.51 0.00
N MET A 3 -10.09 1.35 -0.82
CA MET A 3 -10.44 1.46 -2.26
C MET A 3 -10.02 0.24 -3.09
N LEU A 4 -8.92 -0.42 -2.72
CA LEU A 4 -8.41 -1.62 -3.40
C LEU A 4 -9.29 -2.84 -3.09
N ASP A 5 -9.66 -3.01 -1.82
CA ASP A 5 -10.56 -4.09 -1.39
C ASP A 5 -11.97 -3.93 -1.98
N LYS A 6 -12.48 -2.69 -2.02
CA LYS A 6 -13.75 -2.36 -2.69
C LYS A 6 -13.68 -2.68 -4.18
N ALA A 7 -12.63 -2.23 -4.88
CA ALA A 7 -12.47 -2.49 -6.31
C ALA A 7 -12.37 -4.00 -6.62
N PHE A 8 -11.66 -4.77 -5.79
CA PHE A 8 -11.57 -6.22 -5.92
C PHE A 8 -12.92 -6.90 -5.74
N THR A 9 -13.68 -6.49 -4.73
CA THR A 9 -15.03 -6.99 -4.47
C THR A 9 -15.95 -6.70 -5.65
N ASP A 10 -15.93 -5.48 -6.17
CA ASP A 10 -16.77 -5.07 -7.31
C ASP A 10 -16.42 -5.88 -8.58
N ILE A 11 -15.12 -6.11 -8.86
CA ILE A 11 -14.64 -6.94 -9.98
C ILE A 11 -15.10 -8.40 -9.83
N GLN A 12 -15.01 -8.98 -8.63
CA GLN A 12 -15.40 -10.38 -8.40
C GLN A 12 -16.90 -10.61 -8.63
N HIS A 13 -17.73 -9.69 -8.16
CA HIS A 13 -19.19 -9.81 -8.25
C HIS A 13 -19.76 -9.35 -9.59
N GLY A 14 -18.90 -8.89 -10.52
CA GLY A 14 -19.33 -8.36 -11.81
C GLY A 14 -20.26 -7.15 -11.69
N LYS A 15 -20.22 -6.43 -10.56
CA LYS A 15 -21.11 -5.29 -10.35
C LYS A 15 -20.72 -4.16 -11.33
N PRO A 16 -21.66 -3.67 -12.16
CA PRO A 16 -21.45 -2.42 -12.87
C PRO A 16 -21.29 -1.32 -11.83
N THR A 17 -20.33 -0.44 -12.05
CA THR A 17 -20.14 0.78 -11.27
C THR A 17 -21.46 1.55 -11.24
N ALA A 18 -22.20 1.47 -10.13
CA ALA A 18 -23.19 2.49 -9.82
C ALA A 18 -22.38 3.78 -9.66
N SER A 19 -22.49 4.65 -10.67
CA SER A 19 -21.91 5.98 -10.64
C SER A 19 -22.59 6.76 -9.52
N ASN A 20 -22.01 6.71 -8.32
CA ASN A 20 -22.32 7.69 -7.28
C ASN A 20 -21.47 8.92 -7.60
N GLU A 21 -21.95 9.70 -8.56
CA GLU A 21 -21.62 11.11 -8.70
C GLU A 21 -22.00 11.79 -7.38
N GLY A 22 -21.03 12.07 -6.52
CA GLY A 22 -21.35 12.79 -5.30
C GLY A 22 -20.30 12.92 -4.21
N SER A 23 -19.13 12.25 -4.27
CA SER A 23 -18.15 12.45 -3.20
C SER A 23 -16.71 12.51 -3.68
N LYS A 24 -16.13 13.72 -3.55
CA LYS A 24 -14.70 14.04 -3.50
C LYS A 24 -13.88 13.38 -4.62
N GLU A 25 -13.55 14.16 -5.66
CA GLU A 25 -12.82 13.77 -6.87
C GLU A 25 -11.62 12.82 -6.62
N ASP A 26 -10.91 12.97 -5.50
CA ASP A 26 -9.79 12.12 -5.09
C ASP A 26 -10.19 10.66 -4.74
N ARG A 27 -11.39 10.42 -4.19
CA ARG A 27 -11.87 9.05 -3.89
C ARG A 27 -12.20 8.28 -5.16
N GLY A 28 -12.81 8.95 -6.13
CA GLY A 28 -13.13 8.36 -7.44
C GLY A 28 -11.86 8.00 -8.22
N PHE A 29 -10.87 8.89 -8.21
CA PHE A 29 -9.58 8.68 -8.87
C PHE A 29 -8.84 7.46 -8.29
N ASN A 30 -8.71 7.39 -6.97
CA ASN A 30 -8.03 6.28 -6.29
C ASN A 30 -8.73 4.93 -6.50
N TYR A 31 -10.06 4.91 -6.57
CA TYR A 31 -10.83 3.70 -6.89
C TYR A 31 -10.62 3.24 -8.34
N ASN A 32 -10.69 4.15 -9.32
CA ASN A 32 -10.48 3.80 -10.72
C ASN A 32 -9.07 3.27 -10.96
N ARG A 33 -8.07 3.93 -10.38
CA ARG A 33 -6.68 3.47 -10.42
C ARG A 33 -6.50 2.09 -9.79
N ALA A 34 -7.12 1.83 -8.64
CA ALA A 34 -7.10 0.52 -8.00
C ALA A 34 -7.73 -0.57 -8.91
N LYS A 35 -8.85 -0.23 -9.56
CA LYS A 35 -9.53 -1.13 -10.50
C LYS A 35 -8.65 -1.45 -11.70
N GLU A 36 -8.02 -0.45 -12.31
CA GLU A 36 -7.08 -0.64 -13.43
C GLU A 36 -5.91 -1.57 -13.05
N ILE A 37 -5.27 -1.33 -11.91
CA ILE A 37 -4.16 -2.18 -11.41
C ILE A 37 -4.62 -3.63 -11.22
N LEU A 38 -5.79 -3.84 -10.60
CA LEU A 38 -6.33 -5.19 -10.39
C LEU A 38 -6.66 -5.91 -11.70
N LEU A 39 -7.07 -5.17 -12.74
CA LEU A 39 -7.38 -5.74 -14.05
C LEU A 39 -6.12 -6.23 -14.79
N LEU A 40 -4.96 -5.61 -14.54
CA LEU A 40 -3.66 -6.07 -15.07
C LEU A 40 -3.23 -7.42 -14.49
N ILE A 41 -3.69 -7.77 -13.29
CA ILE A 41 -3.36 -9.03 -12.63
C ILE A 41 -4.29 -10.14 -13.18
N PRO A 42 -3.76 -11.30 -13.58
CA PRO A 42 -4.57 -12.45 -13.99
C PRO A 42 -5.62 -12.81 -12.92
N ARG A 43 -6.86 -13.10 -13.35
CA ARG A 43 -8.01 -13.29 -12.45
C ARG A 43 -7.73 -14.24 -11.28
N HIS A 44 -7.07 -15.37 -11.54
CA HIS A 44 -6.76 -16.39 -10.55
C HIS A 44 -5.66 -15.98 -9.55
N LEU A 45 -4.87 -14.96 -9.87
CA LEU A 45 -3.80 -14.43 -9.00
C LEU A 45 -4.24 -13.24 -8.16
N ARG A 46 -5.34 -12.54 -8.53
CA ARG A 46 -5.76 -11.30 -7.88
C ARG A 46 -5.91 -11.44 -6.36
N LYS A 47 -6.49 -12.55 -5.88
CA LYS A 47 -6.65 -12.82 -4.45
C LYS A 47 -5.29 -12.96 -3.76
N ASN A 48 -4.42 -13.81 -4.27
CA ASN A 48 -3.11 -14.08 -3.68
C ASN A 48 -2.24 -12.82 -3.66
N VAL A 49 -2.23 -12.05 -4.76
CA VAL A 49 -1.48 -10.79 -4.85
C VAL A 49 -2.02 -9.77 -3.84
N LEU A 50 -3.34 -9.69 -3.69
CA LEU A 50 -3.97 -8.79 -2.71
C LEU A 50 -3.58 -9.17 -1.27
N GLU A 51 -3.64 -10.45 -0.92
CA GLU A 51 -3.25 -10.95 0.41
C GLU A 51 -1.77 -10.64 0.72
N VAL A 52 -0.86 -10.86 -0.23
CA VAL A 52 0.56 -10.51 -0.08
C VAL A 52 0.74 -8.99 0.10
N PHE A 53 0.05 -8.19 -0.72
CA PHE A 53 0.09 -6.73 -0.62
C PHE A 53 -0.43 -6.24 0.75
N GLN A 54 -1.49 -6.85 1.29
CA GLN A 54 -2.02 -6.52 2.61
C GLN A 54 -0.98 -6.78 3.70
N VAL A 55 -0.32 -7.95 3.69
CA VAL A 55 0.74 -8.29 4.65
C VAL A 55 1.90 -7.31 4.56
N MET A 56 2.35 -6.98 3.34
CA MET A 56 3.42 -6.01 3.11
C MET A 56 3.04 -4.61 3.61
N HIS A 57 1.83 -4.14 3.31
CA HIS A 57 1.34 -2.84 3.77
C HIS A 57 1.34 -2.75 5.30
N TRP A 58 0.88 -3.79 5.99
CA TRP A 58 0.91 -3.82 7.45
C TRP A 58 2.31 -3.88 8.03
N ALA A 59 3.24 -4.62 7.41
CA ALA A 59 4.64 -4.64 7.82
C ALA A 59 5.27 -3.23 7.72
N VAL A 60 4.98 -2.51 6.64
CA VAL A 60 5.43 -1.11 6.45
C VAL A 60 4.82 -0.21 7.50
N GLU A 61 3.50 -0.24 7.68
CA GLU A 61 2.81 0.62 8.66
C GLU A 61 3.27 0.34 10.09
N PHE A 62 3.48 -0.93 10.45
CA PHE A 62 4.01 -1.32 11.74
C PHE A 62 5.43 -0.77 11.93
N TRP A 63 6.31 -0.98 10.95
CA TRP A 63 7.68 -0.46 11.01
C TRP A 63 7.69 1.07 11.13
N ARG A 64 6.83 1.78 10.38
CA ARG A 64 6.72 3.25 10.44
C ARG A 64 6.32 3.75 11.83
N ARG A 65 5.44 3.03 12.52
CA ARG A 65 5.01 3.38 13.89
C ARG A 65 6.17 3.21 14.88
N GLU A 66 6.82 2.06 14.87
CA GLU A 66 7.96 1.75 15.74
C GLU A 66 9.15 2.72 15.52
N HIS A 67 9.36 3.15 14.29
CA HIS A 67 10.48 4.00 13.90
C HIS A 67 10.06 5.44 13.59
N SER A 68 8.92 5.88 14.12
CA SER A 68 8.37 7.22 13.86
C SER A 68 9.31 8.36 14.26
N GLY A 69 10.21 8.14 15.23
CA GLY A 69 11.26 9.09 15.59
C GLY A 69 12.32 9.30 14.51
N ILE A 70 12.67 8.26 13.75
CA ILE A 70 13.66 8.31 12.65
C ILE A 70 13.05 9.02 11.44
N LEU A 71 11.78 8.78 11.16
CA LEU A 71 11.04 9.40 10.05
C LEU A 71 10.77 10.90 10.24
N LYS A 72 10.98 11.44 11.45
CA LYS A 72 10.98 12.89 11.69
C LYS A 72 12.31 13.55 11.31
N CYS A 73 13.41 12.79 11.23
CA CYS A 73 14.76 13.32 11.03
C CYS A 73 15.15 13.46 9.54
N LYS A 74 14.46 12.81 8.61
CA LYS A 74 14.81 12.84 7.18
C LYS A 74 13.55 12.72 6.32
N ASP A 75 13.53 13.47 5.22
CA ASP A 75 12.42 13.54 4.28
C ASP A 75 11.95 12.13 3.88
N ARG A 76 10.63 11.98 3.82
CA ARG A 76 9.84 10.74 3.83
C ARG A 76 10.14 9.71 2.75
N GLU A 77 11.08 9.98 1.86
CA GLU A 77 11.29 9.23 0.64
C GLU A 77 12.56 8.35 0.82
N ASP A 78 12.36 7.03 0.77
CA ASP A 78 13.40 6.00 0.59
C ASP A 78 14.04 5.33 1.83
N PHE A 79 13.23 4.84 2.78
CA PHE A 79 13.71 4.00 3.91
C PHE A 79 13.59 2.49 3.73
N PHE A 80 12.72 2.01 2.82
CA PHE A 80 12.33 0.60 2.80
C PHE A 80 13.19 -0.20 1.84
N HIS A 81 14.06 -1.05 2.38
CA HIS A 81 14.71 -2.11 1.64
C HIS A 81 13.91 -3.39 1.82
N TRP A 82 13.41 -3.97 0.72
CA TRP A 82 12.71 -5.25 0.74
C TRP A 82 13.68 -6.40 0.52
N ARG A 83 13.51 -7.47 1.30
CA ARG A 83 14.18 -8.75 1.08
C ARG A 83 13.41 -9.55 0.02
N SER A 84 14.10 -10.50 -0.60
CA SER A 84 13.51 -11.41 -1.58
C SER A 84 12.42 -12.31 -1.00
N ASP A 85 12.40 -12.50 0.32
CA ASP A 85 11.36 -13.23 1.05
C ASP A 85 10.10 -12.39 1.35
N GLY A 86 10.08 -11.12 0.93
CA GLY A 86 8.96 -10.21 1.14
C GLY A 86 8.94 -9.54 2.52
N THR A 87 10.01 -9.68 3.32
CA THR A 87 10.16 -8.96 4.59
C THR A 87 10.95 -7.66 4.42
N ILE A 88 10.79 -6.72 5.35
CA ILE A 88 11.55 -5.46 5.36
C ILE A 88 12.94 -5.73 5.96
N ASP A 89 13.99 -5.35 5.24
CA ASP A 89 15.36 -5.38 5.74
C ASP A 89 15.61 -4.23 6.72
N THR A 90 15.48 -4.53 8.01
CA THR A 90 15.64 -3.56 9.09
C THR A 90 17.10 -3.22 9.41
N ILE A 91 18.08 -3.93 8.81
CA ILE A 91 19.51 -3.79 9.11
C ILE A 91 20.16 -2.68 8.27
N LYS A 92 19.69 -2.47 7.03
CA LYS A 92 20.20 -1.49 6.06
C LYS A 92 19.58 -0.09 6.20
N ILE A 93 19.20 0.32 7.40
CA ILE A 93 18.89 1.72 7.65
C ILE A 93 20.24 2.42 7.88
N PRO A 94 20.66 3.40 7.06
CA PRO A 94 21.85 4.16 7.36
C PRO A 94 21.66 4.82 8.71
N ARG A 95 22.38 4.35 9.73
CA ARG A 95 22.52 5.06 11.01
C ARG A 95 23.39 6.29 10.76
N HIS A 96 22.89 7.26 10.02
CA HIS A 96 23.36 8.62 10.21
C HIS A 96 22.70 9.10 11.49
N SER A 97 23.46 8.97 12.58
CA SER A 97 23.26 9.63 13.87
C SER A 97 22.42 10.90 13.74
N CYS A 98 21.15 10.83 14.15
CA CYS A 98 20.41 12.03 14.50
C CYS A 98 21.00 12.47 15.84
N THR A 99 22.03 13.32 15.79
CA THR A 99 22.60 13.95 16.98
C THR A 99 21.59 14.98 17.45
N THR A 100 20.93 14.71 18.57
CA THR A 100 20.09 15.67 19.26
C THR A 100 20.95 16.86 19.68
N LEU A 101 20.63 18.06 19.19
CA LEU A 101 20.90 19.33 19.88
C LEU A 101 19.57 19.81 20.47
#